data_AF-A0A7Y4R1Z6-F1
#
_entry.id   AF-A0A7Y4R1Z6-F1
#
_cell.length_a   1.000
_cell.length_b   1.000
_cell.length_c   1.000
_cell.angle_alpha   90.00
_cell.angle_beta   90.00
_cell.angle_gamma   90.00
#
_symmetry.space_group_name_H-M   'P 1'
#
loop_
_entity.id
_entity.type
_entity.pdbx_description
1 polymer ?
#
loop_
_entity_poly.entity_id
_entity_poly.type
_entity_poly.pdbx_seq_one_letter_code
_entity_poly.pdbx_strand_id
1 'polypeptide(L)'
;MKKPQAWKVSEVDRAELLYDFHGVTNAKSCMKVGTFDFRIAQPEIESYEKKFQAVIQSLNRGDTFLANLTDRTAIEINASLKEIFYASQARYKIWYRDEFVVFSPEIFIQIRDQSIYSFPMKGTIDASIPNAAQV
;
A
#
# COMPACT_ATOMS: atom_id res chain seq x y z
N MET A 1 -7.00 2.45 19.35
CA MET A 1 -7.62 1.78 18.19
C MET A 1 -9.14 1.83 18.33
N LYS A 2 -9.83 2.57 17.46
CA LYS A 2 -11.29 2.50 17.40
C LYS A 2 -11.66 1.21 16.63
N LYS A 3 -12.34 0.29 17.34
CA LYS A 3 -13.01 -0.97 16.92
C LYS A 3 -12.55 -1.62 15.60
N PRO A 4 -11.86 -2.78 15.62
CA PRO A 4 -11.53 -3.51 14.39
C PRO A 4 -12.81 -3.93 13.67
N GLN A 5 -12.78 -3.89 12.33
CA GLN A 5 -13.87 -4.33 11.48
C GLN A 5 -13.46 -5.61 10.75
N ALA A 6 -14.42 -6.53 10.63
CA ALA A 6 -14.26 -7.79 9.91
C ALA A 6 -15.54 -8.06 9.12
N TRP A 7 -15.39 -8.53 7.90
CA TRP A 7 -16.49 -8.84 7.00
C TRP A 7 -16.37 -10.28 6.52
N LYS A 8 -17.51 -10.96 6.34
CA LYS A 8 -17.54 -12.13 5.47
C LYS A 8 -17.56 -11.66 4.02
N VAL A 9 -16.87 -12.38 3.14
CA VAL A 9 -16.84 -12.10 1.70
C VAL A 9 -18.24 -11.97 1.10
N SER A 10 -19.19 -12.80 1.54
CA SER A 10 -20.58 -12.78 1.07
C SER A 10 -21.39 -11.57 1.55
N GLU A 11 -20.92 -10.87 2.58
CA GLU A 11 -21.62 -9.75 3.24
C GLU A 11 -21.01 -8.40 2.84
N VAL A 12 -19.97 -8.38 2.00
CA VAL A 12 -19.34 -7.15 1.53
C VAL A 12 -20.24 -6.43 0.53
N ASP A 13 -20.69 -5.23 0.88
CA ASP A 13 -21.34 -4.32 -0.06
C ASP A 13 -20.30 -3.68 -1.00
N ARG A 14 -20.43 -3.97 -2.30
CA ARG A 14 -19.58 -3.40 -3.36
C ARG A 14 -19.67 -1.88 -3.46
N ALA A 15 -20.75 -1.28 -2.97
CA ALA A 15 -20.90 0.17 -2.95
C ALA A 15 -20.01 0.83 -1.89
N GLU A 16 -19.64 0.10 -0.84
CA GLU A 16 -18.83 0.61 0.27
C GLU A 16 -17.39 0.10 0.26
N LEU A 17 -17.16 -1.14 -0.19
CA LEU A 17 -15.86 -1.80 -0.15
C LEU A 17 -15.64 -2.61 -1.42
N LEU A 18 -14.62 -2.23 -2.20
CA LEU A 18 -14.09 -3.03 -3.30
C LEU A 18 -12.77 -3.66 -2.87
N TYR A 19 -12.53 -4.90 -3.28
CA TYR A 19 -11.27 -5.58 -3.01
C TYR A 19 -10.86 -6.49 -4.18
N ASP A 20 -9.56 -6.66 -4.32
CA ASP A 20 -8.95 -7.72 -5.12
C ASP A 20 -7.78 -8.30 -4.32
N PHE A 21 -7.92 -9.55 -3.88
CA PHE A 21 -6.91 -10.28 -3.14
C PHE A 21 -6.40 -11.41 -4.01
N HIS A 22 -5.44 -11.09 -4.87
CA HIS A 22 -4.75 -12.03 -5.74
C HIS A 22 -5.73 -12.89 -6.55
N GLY A 23 -6.70 -12.24 -7.20
CA GLY A 23 -7.71 -12.89 -8.05
C GLY A 23 -9.03 -13.22 -7.32
N VAL A 24 -9.05 -13.20 -5.98
CA VAL A 24 -10.31 -13.26 -5.22
C VAL A 24 -10.85 -11.83 -5.10
N THR A 25 -11.88 -11.50 -5.87
CA THR A 25 -12.36 -10.11 -5.99
C THR A 25 -13.88 -9.99 -6.08
N ASN A 26 -14.40 -8.86 -5.58
CA ASN A 26 -15.78 -8.40 -5.85
C ASN A 26 -15.85 -7.30 -6.93
N ALA A 27 -14.72 -6.91 -7.52
CA ALA A 27 -14.59 -5.81 -8.48
C ALA A 27 -14.57 -6.29 -9.95
N LYS A 28 -15.53 -7.15 -10.32
CA LYS A 28 -15.56 -7.82 -11.64
C LYS A 28 -15.87 -6.90 -12.84
N SER A 29 -16.33 -5.67 -12.59
CA SER A 29 -16.60 -4.69 -13.64
C SER A 29 -15.35 -3.89 -13.98
N CYS A 30 -15.02 -3.74 -15.26
CA CYS A 30 -14.03 -2.75 -15.68
C CYS A 30 -14.69 -1.36 -15.69
N MET A 31 -14.01 -0.39 -15.10
CA MET A 31 -14.36 1.02 -15.25
C MET A 31 -13.48 1.59 -16.36
N LYS A 32 -14.07 2.36 -17.29
CA LYS A 32 -13.25 3.10 -18.25
C LYS A 32 -12.51 4.18 -17.48
N VAL A 33 -11.20 4.07 -17.47
CA VAL A 33 -10.32 5.02 -16.80
C VAL A 33 -9.89 6.07 -17.81
N GLY A 34 -10.04 7.34 -17.45
CA GLY A 34 -9.56 8.47 -18.24
C GLY A 34 -8.05 8.68 -18.12
N THR A 35 -7.58 9.80 -18.63
CA THR A 35 -6.18 10.22 -18.49
C THR A 35 -5.93 10.79 -17.10
N PHE A 36 -4.86 10.34 -16.44
CA PHE A 36 -4.47 10.85 -15.13
C PHE A 36 -3.45 11.96 -15.24
N ASP A 37 -3.78 13.08 -14.62
CA ASP A 37 -2.88 14.19 -14.34
C ASP A 37 -2.73 14.28 -12.82
N PHE A 38 -1.50 14.17 -12.34
CA PHE A 38 -1.22 14.29 -10.92
C PHE A 38 0.01 15.15 -10.64
N ARG A 39 0.02 15.76 -9.46
CA ARG A 39 1.13 16.52 -8.91
C ARG A 39 1.44 15.98 -7.52
N ILE A 40 2.71 15.73 -7.28
CA ILE A 40 3.21 15.24 -6.01
C ILE A 40 3.88 16.43 -5.32
N ALA A 41 3.39 16.80 -4.14
CA ALA A 41 4.04 17.81 -3.33
C ALA A 41 5.46 17.35 -3.01
N GLN A 42 6.47 18.19 -3.22
CA GLN A 42 7.84 17.80 -2.89
C GLN A 42 8.01 17.84 -1.37
N PRO A 43 8.40 16.74 -0.71
CA PRO A 43 8.71 16.79 0.71
C PRO A 43 9.94 17.69 0.93
N GLU A 44 9.91 18.46 2.02
CA GLU A 44 11.06 19.28 2.40
C GLU A 44 12.23 18.37 2.80
N ILE A 45 13.32 18.41 2.03
CA ILE A 45 14.52 17.59 2.25
C ILE A 45 15.04 17.76 3.68
N GLU A 46 15.09 19.01 4.17
CA GLU A 46 15.54 19.32 5.53
C GLU A 46 14.67 18.68 6.62
N SER A 47 13.36 18.56 6.36
CA SER A 47 12.42 17.93 7.29
C SER A 47 12.66 16.42 7.37
N TYR A 48 12.87 15.78 6.22
CA TYR A 48 13.22 14.36 6.16
C TYR A 48 14.60 14.09 6.78
N GLU A 49 15.59 14.93 6.49
CA GLU A 49 16.96 14.80 7.02
C GLU A 49 16.97 14.85 8.55
N LYS A 50 16.24 15.79 9.17
CA LYS A 50 16.11 15.87 10.63
C LYS A 50 15.56 14.56 11.23
N LYS A 51 14.51 13.99 10.61
CA LYS A 51 13.93 12.71 11.05
C LYS A 51 14.92 11.55 10.86
N PHE A 52 15.63 11.53 9.74
CA PHE A 52 16.64 10.54 9.42
C PHE A 52 17.79 10.56 10.44
N GLN A 53 18.33 11.74 10.76
CA GLN A 53 19.40 11.88 11.74
C GLN A 53 18.98 11.41 13.13
N ALA A 54 17.74 11.68 13.55
CA ALA A 54 17.22 11.17 14.82
C ALA A 54 17.17 9.63 14.87
N VAL A 55 16.82 8.98 13.75
CA VAL A 55 16.86 7.52 13.63
C VAL A 55 18.31 7.01 13.73
N ILE A 56 19.24 7.61 12.99
CA ILE A 56 20.67 7.23 13.02
C ILE A 56 21.27 7.36 14.42
N GLN A 57 20.99 8.46 15.12
CA GLN A 57 21.45 8.66 16.50
C GLN A 57 20.91 7.59 17.45
N SER A 58 19.65 7.17 17.27
CA SER A 58 19.04 6.12 18.09
C SER A 58 19.62 4.74 17.80
N LEU A 59 19.93 4.44 16.53
CA LEU A 59 20.65 3.22 16.15
C LEU A 59 22.05 3.19 16.77
N ASN A 60 22.81 4.29 16.69
CA ASN A 60 24.18 4.38 17.22
C ASN A 60 24.25 4.31 18.75
N ARG A 61 23.24 4.82 19.45
CA ARG A 61 23.10 4.71 20.91
C ARG A 61 22.72 3.29 21.35
N GLY A 62 22.20 2.47 20.44
CA GLY A 62 21.75 1.10 20.72
C GLY A 62 20.29 1.00 21.19
N ASP A 63 19.45 2.02 20.94
CA ASP A 63 18.04 2.01 21.36
C ASP A 63 17.20 1.02 20.53
N THR A 64 17.58 0.81 19.27
CA THR A 64 16.98 -0.16 18.36
C THR A 64 18.03 -0.65 17.35
N PHE A 65 17.75 -1.76 16.69
CA PHE A 65 18.61 -2.33 15.64
C PHE A 65 18.11 -2.00 14.22
N LEU A 66 16.82 -1.65 14.08
CA LEU A 66 16.18 -1.36 12.80
C LEU A 66 15.01 -0.41 13.00
N ALA A 67 14.83 0.54 12.07
CA ALA A 67 13.67 1.42 12.02
C ALA A 67 13.24 1.62 10.56
N ASN A 68 11.93 1.54 10.32
CA ASN A 68 11.32 1.91 9.04
C ASN A 68 10.86 3.37 9.12
N LEU A 69 11.69 4.29 8.62
CA LEU A 69 11.31 5.70 8.51
C LEU A 69 10.43 5.92 7.29
N THR A 70 9.25 6.49 7.49
CA THR A 70 8.32 6.87 6.42
C THR A 70 7.94 8.33 6.52
N ASP A 71 7.58 8.94 5.39
CA ASP A 71 7.00 10.27 5.35
C ASP A 71 5.74 10.29 4.47
N ARG A 72 4.88 11.28 4.70
CA ARG A 72 3.65 11.45 3.94
C ARG A 72 3.80 12.59 2.94
N THR A 73 3.26 12.38 1.75
CA THR A 73 3.28 13.37 0.69
C THR A 73 1.88 13.56 0.13
N ALA A 74 1.47 14.82 0.00
CA ALA A 74 0.20 15.16 -0.63
C ALA A 74 0.30 14.91 -2.15
N ILE A 75 -0.74 14.30 -2.70
CA ILE A 75 -0.90 14.07 -4.14
C ILE A 75 -2.17 14.78 -4.57
N GLU A 76 -2.05 15.73 -5.49
CA GLU A 76 -3.18 16.30 -6.22
C GLU A 76 -3.38 15.46 -7.48
N ILE A 77 -4.59 14.97 -7.73
CA ILE A 77 -4.88 14.12 -8.89
C ILE A 77 -6.29 14.39 -9.38
N ASN A 78 -6.49 14.35 -10.69
CA ASN A 78 -7.79 14.51 -11.35
C ASN A 78 -8.64 13.21 -11.34
N ALA A 79 -8.59 12.43 -10.26
CA ALA A 79 -9.27 11.15 -10.17
C ALA A 79 -9.80 10.86 -8.76
N SER A 80 -10.93 10.16 -8.71
CA SER A 80 -11.47 9.56 -7.50
C SER A 80 -10.62 8.37 -7.02
N LEU A 81 -10.72 8.03 -5.74
CA LEU A 81 -10.03 6.85 -5.19
C LEU A 81 -10.53 5.55 -5.86
N LYS A 82 -11.79 5.53 -6.30
CA LYS A 82 -12.38 4.40 -7.03
C LYS A 82 -11.76 4.25 -8.44
N GLU A 83 -11.52 5.36 -9.14
CA GLU A 83 -10.78 5.34 -10.42
C GLU A 83 -9.36 4.81 -10.23
N ILE A 84 -8.67 5.26 -9.17
CA ILE A 84 -7.32 4.78 -8.83
C ILE A 84 -7.34 3.26 -8.53
N PHE A 85 -8.36 2.76 -7.83
CA PHE A 85 -8.52 1.33 -7.57
C PHE A 85 -8.62 0.51 -8.86
N TYR A 86 -9.41 0.97 -9.83
CA TYR A 86 -9.58 0.25 -11.11
C TYR A 86 -8.36 0.38 -12.02
N ALA A 87 -7.64 1.50 -11.96
CA ALA A 87 -6.45 1.73 -12.76
C ALA A 87 -5.18 1.04 -12.25
N SER A 88 -5.04 0.90 -10.93
CA SER A 88 -3.85 0.32 -10.31
C SER A 88 -3.71 -1.17 -10.61
N GLN A 89 -2.47 -1.62 -10.82
CA GLN A 89 -2.12 -3.04 -10.95
C GLN A 89 -1.36 -3.47 -9.70
N ALA A 90 -1.99 -4.26 -8.83
CA ALA A 90 -1.35 -4.77 -7.63
C ALA A 90 -1.97 -6.11 -7.21
N ARG A 91 -1.21 -6.90 -6.45
CA ARG A 91 -1.64 -8.23 -5.96
C ARG A 91 -2.77 -8.10 -4.93
N TYR A 92 -2.74 -7.05 -4.13
CA TYR A 92 -3.75 -6.79 -3.09
C TYR A 92 -4.25 -5.36 -3.22
N LYS A 93 -5.53 -5.17 -3.52
CA LYS A 93 -6.14 -3.84 -3.64
C LYS A 93 -7.40 -3.72 -2.80
N ILE A 94 -7.63 -2.53 -2.25
CA ILE A 94 -8.85 -2.17 -1.52
C ILE A 94 -9.25 -0.75 -1.89
N TRP A 95 -10.54 -0.49 -2.07
CA TRP A 95 -11.13 0.85 -2.00
C TRP A 95 -12.22 0.82 -0.93
N TYR A 96 -12.22 1.80 -0.03
CA TYR A 96 -13.18 1.85 1.09
C TYR A 96 -13.83 3.22 1.18
N ARG A 97 -15.14 3.29 0.88
CA ARG A 97 -16.04 4.44 1.09
C ARG A 97 -15.48 5.82 0.67
N ASP A 98 -14.58 5.83 -0.31
CA ASP A 98 -13.84 7.04 -0.71
C ASP A 98 -13.00 7.70 0.41
N GLU A 99 -12.69 6.93 1.46
CA GLU A 99 -11.78 7.33 2.55
C GLU A 99 -10.32 7.00 2.18
N PHE A 100 -10.08 5.83 1.58
CA PHE A 100 -8.76 5.43 1.12
C PHE A 100 -8.82 4.39 0.00
N VAL A 101 -7.70 4.32 -0.73
CA VAL A 101 -7.38 3.24 -1.66
C VAL A 101 -6.03 2.61 -1.27
N VAL A 102 -5.94 1.29 -1.37
CA VAL A 102 -4.72 0.51 -1.15
C VAL A 102 -4.42 -0.26 -2.41
N PHE A 103 -3.14 -0.30 -2.80
CA PHE A 103 -2.60 -1.17 -3.82
C PHE A 103 -1.23 -1.66 -3.35
N SER A 104 -1.18 -2.89 -2.83
CA SER A 104 0.00 -3.47 -2.20
C SER A 104 0.51 -4.68 -2.99
N PRO A 105 1.83 -4.83 -3.15
CA PRO A 105 2.44 -6.07 -3.60
C PRO A 105 2.52 -7.13 -2.49
N GLU A 106 2.40 -6.72 -1.22
CA GLU A 106 2.67 -7.55 -0.04
C GLU A 106 1.39 -7.83 0.76
N ILE A 107 1.27 -9.06 1.24
CA ILE A 107 0.24 -9.46 2.20
C ILE A 107 0.82 -9.42 3.61
N PHE A 108 0.04 -8.95 4.58
CA PHE A 108 0.46 -8.98 5.97
C PHE A 108 0.41 -10.41 6.53
N ILE A 109 -0.78 -11.02 6.52
CA ILE A 109 -1.01 -12.41 6.94
C ILE A 109 -2.05 -13.09 6.05
N GLN A 110 -1.93 -14.40 5.90
CA GLN A 110 -2.94 -15.27 5.29
C GLN A 110 -3.27 -16.40 6.26
N ILE A 111 -4.56 -16.66 6.50
CA ILE A 111 -5.01 -17.80 7.28
C ILE A 111 -5.64 -18.81 6.32
N ARG A 112 -5.08 -20.02 6.24
CA ARG A 112 -5.57 -21.11 5.40
C ARG A 112 -5.30 -22.44 6.09
N ASP A 113 -6.25 -23.37 6.01
CA ASP A 113 -6.07 -24.74 6.55
C ASP A 113 -5.63 -24.76 8.03
N GLN A 114 -6.26 -23.90 8.85
CA GLN A 114 -5.93 -23.70 10.28
C GLN A 114 -4.50 -23.23 10.57
N SER A 115 -3.78 -22.77 9.54
CA SER A 115 -2.40 -22.27 9.62
C SER A 115 -2.35 -20.78 9.27
N ILE A 116 -1.41 -20.07 9.89
CA ILE A 116 -1.14 -18.65 9.65
C ILE A 116 0.17 -18.54 8.87
N TYR A 117 0.13 -17.84 7.74
CA TYR A 117 1.26 -17.59 6.86
C TYR A 117 1.54 -16.09 6.79
N SER A 118 2.81 -15.72 6.66
CA SER A 118 3.24 -14.37 6.33
C SER A 118 4.43 -14.46 5.38
N PHE A 119 4.54 -13.49 4.48
CA PHE A 119 5.54 -13.47 3.42
C PHE A 119 6.23 -12.09 3.39
N PRO A 120 6.97 -11.75 4.47
CA PRO A 120 7.57 -10.42 4.60
C PRO A 120 8.56 -10.18 3.46
N MET A 121 8.46 -9.03 2.80
CA MET A 121 9.43 -8.60 1.80
C MET A 121 10.47 -7.67 2.43
N LYS A 122 11.74 -7.84 2.06
CA LYS A 122 12.82 -6.94 2.44
C LYS A 122 13.76 -6.75 1.26
N GLY A 123 14.20 -5.50 1.07
CA GLY A 123 15.04 -5.11 -0.06
C GLY A 123 14.20 -4.88 -1.30
N THR A 124 14.47 -3.77 -1.98
CA THR A 124 13.90 -3.46 -3.28
C THR A 124 15.05 -3.12 -4.22
N ILE A 125 15.04 -3.73 -5.39
CA ILE A 125 15.94 -3.41 -6.49
C ILE A 125 15.11 -2.78 -7.60
N ASP A 126 15.71 -1.83 -8.33
CA ASP A 126 15.04 -1.19 -9.45
C ASP A 126 14.66 -2.23 -10.51
N ALA A 127 13.37 -2.33 -10.81
CA ALA A 127 12.83 -3.27 -11.77
C ALA A 127 13.27 -2.97 -13.21
N SER A 128 13.82 -1.78 -13.48
CA SER A 128 14.40 -1.45 -14.79
C SER A 128 15.76 -2.12 -15.03
N ILE A 129 16.38 -2.71 -14.02
CA ILE A 129 17.67 -3.40 -14.15
C ILE A 129 17.42 -4.79 -14.76
N PRO A 130 18.12 -5.18 -15.85
CA PRO A 130 18.02 -6.53 -16.40
C PRO A 130 18.36 -7.58 -15.34
N ASN A 131 17.51 -8.60 -15.20
CA ASN A 131 17.64 -9.67 -14.19
C ASN A 131 17.64 -9.19 -12.73
N ALA A 132 17.02 -8.04 -12.40
CA ALA A 132 16.95 -7.51 -11.03
C ALA A 132 16.50 -8.56 -9.98
N ALA A 133 15.57 -9.46 -10.33
CA ALA A 133 15.08 -10.51 -9.43
C ALA A 133 16.12 -11.62 -9.08
N GLN A 134 17.27 -11.65 -9.75
CA GLN A 134 18.33 -12.67 -9.58
C GLN A 134 19.58 -12.13 -8.86
N VAL A 135 19.55 -10.84 -8.47
CA VAL A 135 20.64 -10.16 -7.75
C VAL A 135 20.44 -10.24 -6.24
#